data_AF-A0A085FKS0-F1
#
_entry.id   AF-A0A085FKS0-F1
#
_cell.length_a   1.000
_cell.length_b   1.000
_cell.length_c   1.000
_cell.angle_alpha   90.00
_cell.angle_beta   90.00
_cell.angle_gamma   90.00
#
_symmetry.space_group_name_H-M   'P 1'
#
loop_
_entity.id
_entity.type
_entity.pdbx_description
1 polymer ?
#
loop_
_entity_poly.entity_id
_entity_poly.type
_entity_poly.pdbx_seq_one_letter_code
_entity_poly.pdbx_strand_id
1 'polypeptide(L)'
;MKTAVHDHQDELVAFSRRQLWFALGAVLVLAAAAVGLLAFPGAEAPARLFSLLPIAIVLALAALKTGGGRGAPTSAEVRALVDDELRQASQQKASRNGFLAVLAAQVVLAPGLAWLSTPYPVALMAVLTIATGLTVFLGSLLYHDR
;
A
#
# COMPACT_ATOMS: atom_id res chain seq x y z
N MET A 1 -35.85 4.07 11.58
CA MET A 1 -35.04 5.07 10.84
C MET A 1 -33.60 5.17 11.33
N LYS A 2 -33.29 4.98 12.64
CA LYS A 2 -31.89 4.93 13.14
C LYS A 2 -31.07 3.71 12.66
N THR A 3 -31.71 2.58 12.36
CA THR A 3 -31.03 1.35 11.93
C THR A 3 -30.37 1.49 10.55
N ALA A 4 -31.06 2.10 9.59
CA ALA A 4 -30.57 2.24 8.21
C ALA A 4 -29.32 3.15 8.08
N VAL A 5 -29.07 4.06 9.02
CA VAL A 5 -27.89 4.94 9.01
C VAL A 5 -26.63 4.18 9.44
N HIS A 6 -26.76 3.30 10.45
CA HIS A 6 -25.65 2.46 10.90
C HIS A 6 -25.25 1.44 9.83
N ASP A 7 -26.23 0.82 9.17
CA ASP A 7 -25.97 -0.15 8.09
C ASP A 7 -25.12 0.47 6.95
N HIS A 8 -25.38 1.74 6.61
CA HIS A 8 -24.64 2.41 5.53
C HIS A 8 -23.19 2.76 5.91
N GLN A 9 -22.92 3.12 7.16
CA GLN A 9 -21.56 3.40 7.62
C GLN A 9 -20.70 2.14 7.62
N ASP A 10 -21.26 1.00 8.05
CA ASP A 10 -20.56 -0.28 8.06
C ASP A 10 -20.17 -0.74 6.65
N GLU A 11 -21.04 -0.53 5.66
CA GLU A 11 -20.75 -0.82 4.25
C GLU A 11 -19.56 0.02 3.72
N LEU A 12 -19.50 1.30 4.07
CA LEU A 12 -18.41 2.19 3.66
C LEU A 12 -17.07 1.78 4.28
N VAL A 13 -17.07 1.39 5.56
CA VAL A 13 -15.86 0.90 6.25
C VAL A 13 -15.38 -0.41 5.62
N ALA A 14 -16.29 -1.37 5.37
CA ALA A 14 -15.95 -2.62 4.72
C ALA A 14 -15.36 -2.41 3.31
N PHE A 15 -15.91 -1.46 2.56
CA PHE A 15 -15.39 -1.08 1.24
C PHE A 15 -13.99 -0.46 1.33
N SER A 16 -13.78 0.51 2.22
CA SER A 16 -12.48 1.13 2.49
C SER A 16 -11.42 0.09 2.87
N ARG A 17 -11.77 -0.86 3.75
CA ARG A 17 -10.87 -1.93 4.16
C ARG A 17 -10.47 -2.84 3.00
N ARG A 18 -11.42 -3.17 2.11
CA ARG A 18 -11.14 -3.98 0.92
C ARG A 18 -10.17 -3.25 -0.03
N GLN A 19 -10.33 -1.94 -0.20
CA GLN A 19 -9.40 -1.13 -0.99
C GLN A 19 -8.00 -1.11 -0.40
N LEU A 20 -7.86 -0.97 0.93
CA LEU A 20 -6.57 -1.04 1.62
C LEU A 20 -5.87 -2.39 1.43
N TRP A 21 -6.62 -3.51 1.50
CA TRP A 21 -6.07 -4.84 1.19
C TRP A 21 -5.59 -4.96 -0.26
N PHE A 22 -6.36 -4.45 -1.22
CA PHE A 22 -5.93 -4.44 -2.63
C PHE A 22 -4.68 -3.58 -2.83
N ALA A 23 -4.61 -2.40 -2.20
CA ALA A 23 -3.44 -1.54 -2.27
C ALA A 23 -2.19 -2.23 -1.68
N LEU A 24 -2.34 -2.88 -0.52
CA LEU A 24 -1.26 -3.65 0.08
C LEU A 24 -0.79 -4.79 -0.82
N GLY A 25 -1.73 -5.57 -1.37
CA GLY A 25 -1.41 -6.65 -2.32
C GLY A 25 -0.67 -6.13 -3.55
N ALA A 26 -1.12 -5.01 -4.13
CA ALA A 26 -0.45 -4.38 -5.27
C ALA A 26 0.98 -3.94 -4.94
N VAL A 27 1.19 -3.28 -3.79
CA VAL A 27 2.52 -2.87 -3.32
C VAL A 27 3.46 -4.07 -3.19
N LEU A 28 3.00 -5.16 -2.59
CA LEU A 28 3.81 -6.38 -2.41
C LEU A 28 4.19 -7.03 -3.74
N VAL A 29 3.26 -7.11 -4.69
CA VAL A 29 3.53 -7.67 -6.02
C VAL A 29 4.54 -6.81 -6.78
N LEU A 30 4.37 -5.48 -6.76
CA LEU A 30 5.29 -4.54 -7.40
C LEU A 30 6.69 -4.60 -6.79
N ALA A 31 6.77 -4.63 -5.45
CA ALA A 31 8.03 -4.74 -4.73
C ALA A 31 8.75 -6.05 -5.06
N ALA A 32 8.03 -7.19 -5.06
CA ALA A 32 8.60 -8.49 -5.41
C ALA A 32 9.13 -8.53 -6.84
N ALA A 33 8.37 -7.97 -7.80
CA ALA A 33 8.81 -7.88 -9.20
C ALA A 33 10.07 -7.02 -9.35
N ALA A 34 10.11 -5.84 -8.70
CA ALA A 34 11.26 -4.94 -8.72
C ALA A 34 12.50 -5.57 -8.07
N VAL A 35 12.34 -6.24 -6.92
CA VAL A 35 13.41 -7.00 -6.27
C VAL A 35 13.92 -8.11 -7.18
N GLY A 36 13.03 -8.87 -7.82
CA GLY A 36 13.40 -9.93 -8.75
C GLY A 36 14.23 -9.42 -9.93
N LEU A 37 13.83 -8.29 -10.53
CA LEU A 37 14.57 -7.64 -11.62
C LEU A 37 15.97 -7.19 -11.20
N LEU A 38 16.08 -6.58 -10.01
CA LEU A 38 17.31 -5.96 -9.54
C LEU A 38 18.29 -6.96 -8.93
N ALA A 39 17.79 -8.00 -8.25
CA ALA A 39 18.63 -9.02 -7.63
C ALA A 39 19.11 -10.06 -8.64
N PHE A 40 18.32 -10.34 -9.69
CA PHE A 40 18.60 -11.40 -10.67
C PHE A 40 18.51 -10.88 -12.11
N PRO A 41 19.50 -10.09 -12.57
CA PRO A 41 19.52 -9.62 -13.94
C PRO A 41 19.53 -10.80 -14.93
N GLY A 42 18.64 -10.76 -15.91
CA GLY A 42 18.47 -11.84 -16.91
C GLY A 42 17.35 -12.84 -16.59
N ALA A 43 16.71 -12.74 -15.42
CA ALA A 43 15.50 -13.52 -15.16
C ALA A 43 14.34 -13.01 -16.03
N GLU A 44 13.78 -13.88 -16.88
CA GLU A 44 12.66 -13.51 -17.77
C GLU A 44 11.34 -13.27 -17.02
N ALA A 45 11.11 -14.01 -15.93
CA ALA A 45 9.88 -13.93 -15.14
C ALA A 45 9.59 -12.51 -14.59
N PRO A 46 10.53 -11.83 -13.91
CA PRO A 46 10.29 -10.47 -13.41
C PRO A 46 10.16 -9.44 -14.54
N ALA A 47 10.81 -9.64 -15.69
CA ALA A 47 10.64 -8.77 -16.87
C ALA A 47 9.24 -8.87 -17.46
N ARG A 48 8.70 -10.09 -17.56
CA ARG A 48 7.31 -10.32 -18.00
C ARG A 48 6.31 -9.69 -17.00
N LEU A 49 6.54 -9.84 -15.70
CA LEU A 49 5.71 -9.19 -14.67
C LEU A 49 5.70 -7.65 -14.80
N PHE A 50 6.85 -7.03 -15.06
CA PHE A 50 6.92 -5.59 -15.27
C PHE A 50 6.22 -5.13 -16.54
N SER A 51 6.24 -5.95 -17.60
CA SER A 51 5.49 -5.65 -18.83
C SER A 51 3.97 -5.65 -18.63
N LEU A 52 3.47 -6.34 -17.59
CA LEU A 52 2.05 -6.35 -17.20
C LEU A 52 1.66 -5.18 -16.30
N LEU A 53 2.62 -4.38 -15.84
CA LEU A 53 2.39 -3.25 -14.93
C LEU A 53 1.43 -2.19 -15.50
N PRO A 54 1.51 -1.78 -16.78
CA PRO A 54 0.52 -0.86 -17.36
C PRO A 54 -0.89 -1.45 -17.35
N ILE A 55 -1.02 -2.76 -17.64
CA ILE A 55 -2.30 -3.47 -17.62
C ILE A 55 -2.85 -3.50 -16.19
N ALA A 56 -2.01 -3.80 -15.20
CA ALA A 56 -2.39 -3.78 -13.79
C ALA A 56 -2.85 -2.39 -13.33
N ILE A 57 -2.16 -1.31 -13.75
CA ILE A 57 -2.59 0.07 -13.47
C ILE A 57 -3.96 0.35 -14.10
N VAL A 58 -4.17 -0.01 -15.37
CA VAL A 58 -5.46 0.20 -16.05
C VAL A 58 -6.59 -0.58 -15.36
N LEU A 59 -6.35 -1.84 -14.97
CA LEU A 59 -7.32 -2.65 -14.24
C LEU A 59 -7.61 -2.06 -12.86
N ALA A 60 -6.60 -1.55 -12.15
CA ALA A 60 -6.79 -0.88 -10.86
C ALA A 60 -7.63 0.41 -11.01
N LEU A 61 -7.33 1.24 -12.02
CA LEU A 61 -8.11 2.45 -12.32
C LEU A 61 -9.54 2.11 -12.74
N ALA A 62 -9.73 1.06 -13.54
CA ALA A 62 -11.04 0.58 -13.94
C ALA A 62 -11.85 0.07 -12.73
N ALA A 63 -11.22 -0.72 -11.84
CA ALA A 63 -11.83 -1.20 -10.61
C ALA A 63 -12.27 -0.06 -9.68
N LEU A 64 -11.43 0.98 -9.56
CA LEU A 64 -11.76 2.20 -8.82
C LEU A 64 -12.95 2.94 -9.45
N LYS A 65 -13.03 3.02 -10.78
CA LYS A 65 -14.11 3.68 -11.52
C LYS A 65 -15.45 2.92 -11.40
N THR A 66 -15.42 1.59 -11.34
CA THR A 66 -16.63 0.76 -11.21
C THR A 66 -17.27 0.82 -9.82
N GLY A 67 -16.60 1.40 -8.82
CA GLY A 67 -17.16 1.62 -7.47
C GLY A 67 -18.33 2.62 -7.39
N GLY A 68 -18.73 3.22 -8.51
CA GLY A 68 -20.06 3.82 -8.71
C GLY A 68 -20.44 4.94 -7.75
N GLY A 69 -19.97 6.17 -8.00
CA GLY A 69 -20.60 7.44 -7.56
C GLY A 69 -20.68 7.75 -6.05
N ARG A 70 -20.75 6.75 -5.18
CA ARG A 70 -20.87 6.84 -3.71
C ARG A 70 -19.59 7.26 -2.99
N GLY A 71 -18.48 7.38 -3.72
CA GLY A 71 -17.17 7.81 -3.21
C GLY A 71 -16.64 9.08 -3.85
N ALA A 72 -17.49 9.91 -4.47
CA ALA A 72 -17.03 11.20 -4.97
C ALA A 72 -16.38 11.97 -3.81
N PRO A 73 -15.12 12.43 -3.92
CA PRO A 73 -14.39 13.08 -2.82
C PRO A 73 -15.07 14.37 -2.32
N THR A 74 -16.06 14.85 -3.06
CA THR A 74 -16.88 16.02 -2.75
C THR A 74 -18.18 15.71 -2.01
N SER A 75 -18.53 14.44 -1.76
CA SER A 75 -19.75 14.13 -1.00
C SER A 75 -19.60 14.52 0.48
N ALA A 76 -20.67 15.02 1.09
CA ALA A 76 -20.67 15.42 2.50
C ALA A 76 -20.35 14.25 3.43
N GLU A 77 -20.75 13.04 3.04
CA GLU A 77 -20.49 11.78 3.76
C GLU A 77 -19.00 11.44 3.78
N VAL A 78 -18.29 11.63 2.66
CA VAL A 78 -16.83 11.39 2.60
C VAL A 78 -16.08 12.42 3.43
N ARG A 79 -16.52 13.69 3.45
CA ARG A 79 -15.93 14.72 4.33
C ARG A 79 -16.10 14.40 5.81
N ALA A 80 -17.30 14.00 6.22
CA ALA A 80 -17.55 13.57 7.61
C ALA A 80 -16.66 12.39 8.03
N LEU A 81 -16.33 11.49 7.10
CA LEU A 81 -15.43 10.35 7.33
C LEU A 81 -13.94 10.72 7.33
N VAL A 82 -13.57 11.88 6.78
CA VAL A 82 -12.20 12.43 6.78
C VAL A 82 -11.95 13.25 8.04
N ASP A 83 -12.98 13.95 8.52
CA ASP A 83 -12.95 14.74 9.75
C ASP A 83 -13.14 13.90 11.01
N ASP A 84 -13.22 12.57 10.88
CA ASP A 84 -13.26 11.65 12.02
C ASP A 84 -11.90 11.62 12.74
N GLU A 85 -11.90 12.14 13.97
CA GLU A 85 -10.71 12.23 14.83
C GLU A 85 -10.05 10.86 15.06
N LEU A 86 -10.84 9.78 15.14
CA LEU A 86 -10.32 8.43 15.34
C LEU A 86 -9.48 7.98 14.14
N ARG A 87 -9.92 8.34 12.94
CA ARG A 87 -9.24 7.99 11.69
C ARG A 87 -7.97 8.81 11.49
N GLN A 88 -7.96 10.07 11.89
CA GLN A 88 -6.75 10.89 11.89
C GLN A 88 -5.72 10.34 12.88
N ALA A 89 -6.15 9.90 14.07
CA ALA A 89 -5.28 9.28 15.05
C ALA A 89 -4.69 7.95 14.56
N SER A 90 -5.48 7.12 13.86
CA SER A 90 -4.98 5.87 13.26
C SER A 90 -3.97 6.14 12.14
N GLN A 91 -4.23 7.14 11.30
CA GLN A 91 -3.31 7.56 10.24
C GLN A 91 -1.98 8.08 10.80
N GLN A 92 -2.01 8.85 11.88
CA GLN A 92 -0.80 9.34 12.54
C GLN A 92 0.01 8.20 13.18
N LYS A 93 -0.65 7.19 13.76
CA LYS A 93 0.03 5.99 14.27
C LYS A 93 0.67 5.19 13.14
N ALA A 94 -0.08 4.98 12.06
CA ALA A 94 0.42 4.27 10.89
C ALA A 94 1.62 4.97 10.24
N SER A 95 1.59 6.30 10.12
CA SER A 95 2.71 7.09 9.56
C SER A 95 3.97 6.99 10.43
N ARG A 96 3.81 7.08 11.76
CA ARG A 96 4.93 6.86 12.70
C ARG A 96 5.51 5.45 12.59
N ASN A 97 4.65 4.43 12.51
CA ASN A 97 5.09 3.04 12.38
C ASN A 97 5.84 2.81 11.05
N GLY A 98 5.30 3.33 9.94
CA GLY A 98 5.96 3.25 8.63
C GLY A 98 7.31 3.97 8.62
N PHE A 99 7.39 5.16 9.22
CA PHE A 99 8.65 5.90 9.34
C PHE A 99 9.70 5.15 10.17
N LEU A 100 9.32 4.63 11.34
CA LEU A 100 10.22 3.84 12.19
C LEU A 100 10.69 2.57 11.47
N ALA A 101 9.81 1.90 10.72
CA ALA A 101 10.16 0.74 9.94
C ALA A 101 11.16 1.07 8.81
N VAL A 102 11.01 2.22 8.13
CA VAL A 102 11.97 2.70 7.14
C VAL A 102 13.35 2.92 7.76
N LEU A 103 13.43 3.58 8.91
CA LEU A 103 14.70 3.80 9.61
C LEU A 103 15.35 2.47 10.01
N ALA A 104 14.58 1.55 10.59
CA ALA A 104 15.07 0.23 10.95
C ALA A 104 15.55 -0.57 9.72
N ALA A 105 14.79 -0.50 8.62
CA ALA A 105 15.14 -1.15 7.37
C ALA A 105 16.46 -0.64 6.82
N GLN A 106 16.72 0.67 6.84
CA GLN A 106 17.99 1.23 6.35
C GLN A 106 19.20 0.70 7.14
N VAL A 107 19.09 0.58 8.48
CA VAL A 107 20.15 0.04 9.34
C VAL A 107 20.46 -1.42 9.01
N VAL A 108 19.44 -2.22 8.70
CA VAL A 108 19.61 -3.65 8.38
C VAL A 108 20.05 -3.87 6.93
N LEU A 109 19.46 -3.14 5.99
CA LEU A 109 19.69 -3.32 4.55
C LEU A 109 21.07 -2.85 4.13
N ALA A 110 21.61 -1.78 4.72
CA ALA A 110 22.93 -1.26 4.34
C ALA A 110 24.05 -2.31 4.48
N PRO A 111 24.28 -2.94 5.65
CA PRO A 111 25.29 -4.01 5.77
C PRO A 111 24.88 -5.29 5.04
N GLY A 112 23.59 -5.63 5.01
CA GLY A 112 23.12 -6.85 4.35
C GLY A 112 23.40 -6.85 2.84
N LEU A 113 23.11 -5.72 2.18
CA LEU A 113 23.36 -5.57 0.74
C LEU A 113 24.85 -5.41 0.42
N ALA A 114 25.63 -4.80 1.31
CA ALA A 114 27.08 -4.74 1.18
C ALA A 114 27.70 -6.16 1.19
N TRP A 115 27.17 -7.07 2.00
CA TRP A 115 27.64 -8.45 2.05
C TRP A 115 27.21 -9.26 0.80
N LEU A 116 25.97 -9.08 0.34
CA LEU A 116 25.41 -9.86 -0.76
C LEU A 116 25.97 -9.55 -2.15
N SER A 117 26.77 -8.48 -2.31
CA SER A 117 27.42 -8.10 -3.58
C SER A 117 26.46 -8.09 -4.79
N THR A 118 25.23 -7.59 -4.58
CA THR A 118 24.20 -7.56 -5.63
C THR A 118 24.58 -6.62 -6.77
N PRO A 119 24.11 -6.85 -8.02
CA PRO A 119 24.46 -6.01 -9.17
C PRO A 119 24.02 -4.54 -9.04
N TYR A 120 22.89 -4.29 -8.38
CA TYR A 120 22.29 -2.96 -8.23
C TYR A 120 21.95 -2.65 -6.76
N PRO A 121 22.94 -2.53 -5.86
CA PRO A 121 22.70 -2.50 -4.42
C PRO A 121 21.91 -1.26 -3.98
N VAL A 122 22.19 -0.09 -4.57
CA VAL A 122 21.49 1.16 -4.24
C VAL A 122 20.03 1.13 -4.66
N ALA A 123 19.74 0.64 -5.88
CA ALA A 123 18.37 0.51 -6.37
C ALA A 123 17.57 -0.50 -5.53
N LEU A 124 18.18 -1.63 -5.19
CA LEU A 124 17.57 -2.66 -4.36
C LEU A 124 17.28 -2.14 -2.94
N MET A 125 18.21 -1.39 -2.35
CA MET A 125 18.02 -0.73 -1.06
C MET A 125 16.84 0.25 -1.08
N ALA A 126 16.73 1.08 -2.12
CA ALA A 126 15.64 2.02 -2.27
C ALA A 126 14.28 1.31 -2.39
N VAL A 127 14.18 0.30 -3.25
CA VAL A 127 12.95 -0.49 -3.44
C VAL A 127 12.54 -1.19 -2.15
N LEU A 128 13.45 -1.89 -1.48
CA LEU A 128 13.16 -2.59 -0.23
C LEU A 128 12.73 -1.62 0.87
N THR A 129 13.38 -0.47 0.98
CA THR A 129 13.04 0.55 1.98
C THR A 129 11.63 1.10 1.74
N ILE A 130 11.30 1.47 0.50
CA ILE A 130 9.96 1.95 0.13
C ILE A 130 8.90 0.87 0.38
N ALA A 131 9.18 -0.37 -0.03
CA ALA A 131 8.29 -1.50 0.15
C ALA A 131 8.01 -1.78 1.63
N THR A 132 9.04 -1.79 2.48
CA THR A 132 8.89 -1.95 3.94
C THR A 132 8.05 -0.82 4.53
N GLY A 133 8.35 0.44 4.20
CA GLY A 133 7.59 1.59 4.68
C GLY A 133 6.10 1.53 4.32
N LEU A 134 5.79 1.27 3.04
CA LEU A 134 4.41 1.15 2.57
C LEU A 134 3.70 -0.05 3.18
N THR A 135 4.36 -1.20 3.28
CA THR A 135 3.79 -2.42 3.87
C THR A 135 3.43 -2.22 5.34
N VAL A 136 4.33 -1.62 6.12
CA VAL A 136 4.08 -1.35 7.55
C VAL A 136 3.02 -0.25 7.71
N PHE A 137 3.06 0.79 6.88
CA PHE A 137 2.05 1.85 6.91
C PHE A 137 0.64 1.30 6.63
N LEU A 138 0.46 0.60 5.50
CA LEU A 138 -0.83 0.03 5.10
C LEU A 138 -1.28 -1.07 6.06
N GLY A 139 -0.36 -1.92 6.52
CA GLY A 139 -0.63 -2.95 7.51
C GLY A 139 -1.05 -2.36 8.86
N SER A 140 -0.42 -1.25 9.28
CA SER A 140 -0.77 -0.54 10.50
C SER A 140 -2.11 0.17 10.39
N LEU A 141 -2.47 0.72 9.22
CA LEU A 141 -3.82 1.22 8.95
C LEU A 141 -4.84 0.08 9.09
N LEU A 142 -4.64 -1.04 8.40
CA LEU A 142 -5.52 -2.21 8.49
C LEU A 142 -5.68 -2.77 9.92
N TYR A 143 -4.63 -2.66 10.73
CA TYR A 143 -4.65 -3.09 12.12
C TYR A 143 -5.41 -2.13 13.04
N HIS A 144 -5.23 -0.82 12.86
CA HIS A 144 -5.84 0.22 13.70
C HIS A 144 -7.24 0.68 13.24
N ASP A 145 -7.65 0.33 12.03
CA ASP A 145 -9.00 0.55 11.49
C ASP A 145 -10.03 -0.48 12.04
N ARG A 146 -9.74 -1.09 13.21
CA ARG A 146 -10.59 -2.02 13.95
C ARG A 146 -11.24 -1.31 15.13
#